data_AF-A0A2U1CMW9-F1
#
_entry.id   AF-A0A2U1CMW9-F1
#
_cell.length_a   1.000
_cell.length_b   1.000
_cell.length_c   1.000
_cell.angle_alpha   90.00
_cell.angle_beta   90.00
_cell.angle_gamma   90.00
#
_symmetry.space_group_name_H-M   'P 1'
#
loop_
_entity.id
_entity.type
_entity.pdbx_description
1 polymer ?
#
loop_
_entity_poly.entity_id
_entity_poly.type
_entity_poly.pdbx_seq_one_letter_code
_entity_poly.pdbx_strand_id
1 'polypeptide(L)'
;MTLLARINKLKNTVLHAQNLDEAWMEFFDLTVHPDFMKQSVPCQLENLHFILDQIGKSVMPGGAGKLRAAPIVRCKGTDFYHGALEAGDKPGAFIYFDDAGVGMAAFVAYGAKTELCRFTATLVNSPHCFVPAADGSPATH
;
A
#
# COMPACT_ATOMS: atom_id res chain seq x y z
N MET A 1 7.23 -5.95 -23.24
CA MET A 1 7.93 -5.68 -21.96
C MET A 1 7.58 -6.78 -20.98
N THR A 2 8.56 -7.33 -20.26
CA THR A 2 8.32 -8.42 -19.30
C THR A 2 7.54 -7.93 -18.07
N LEU A 3 6.94 -8.86 -17.31
CA LEU A 3 6.24 -8.53 -16.07
C LEU A 3 7.17 -7.80 -15.08
N LEU A 4 8.38 -8.32 -14.88
CA LEU A 4 9.38 -7.70 -14.01
C LEU A 4 9.73 -6.28 -14.44
N ALA A 5 9.88 -6.02 -15.74
CA ALA A 5 10.15 -4.67 -16.24
C ALA A 5 8.97 -3.71 -16.01
N ARG A 6 7.71 -4.18 -16.08
CA ARG A 6 6.53 -3.38 -15.70
C ARG A 6 6.48 -3.09 -14.20
N ILE A 7 6.78 -4.07 -13.35
CA ILE A 7 6.85 -3.90 -11.90
C ILE A 7 7.94 -2.88 -11.53
N ASN A 8 9.12 -2.98 -12.14
CA ASN A 8 10.21 -2.02 -11.90
C ASN A 8 9.87 -0.61 -12.40
N LYS A 9 9.16 -0.49 -13.53
CA LYS A 9 8.65 0.79 -14.00
C LYS A 9 7.70 1.41 -12.96
N LEU A 10 6.70 0.65 -12.53
CA LEU A 10 5.74 1.09 -11.52
C LEU A 10 6.43 1.51 -10.22
N LYS A 11 7.44 0.76 -9.75
CA LYS A 11 8.24 1.12 -8.58
C LYS A 11 8.88 2.50 -8.72
N ASN A 12 9.54 2.75 -9.85
CA ASN A 12 10.17 4.04 -10.13
C ASN A 12 9.14 5.17 -10.22
N THR A 13 7.98 4.92 -10.82
CA THR A 13 6.88 5.89 -10.89
C THR A 13 6.35 6.21 -9.50
N VAL A 14 6.09 5.22 -8.65
CA VAL A 14 5.68 5.46 -7.26
C VAL A 14 6.72 6.28 -6.50
N LEU A 15 8.01 5.99 -6.67
CA LEU A 15 9.10 6.71 -6.01
C LEU A 15 9.20 8.19 -6.42
N HIS A 16 9.01 8.50 -7.69
CA HIS A 16 9.42 9.79 -8.25
C HIS A 16 8.30 10.64 -8.84
N ALA A 17 7.13 10.06 -9.12
CA ALA A 17 6.05 10.81 -9.72
C ALA A 17 5.59 11.94 -8.79
N GLN A 18 5.39 13.11 -9.41
CA GLN A 18 4.70 14.24 -8.78
C GLN A 18 3.18 14.04 -8.86
N ASN A 19 2.70 13.39 -9.92
CA ASN A 19 1.31 13.00 -10.08
C ASN A 19 1.12 11.50 -9.82
N LEU A 20 0.40 11.16 -8.76
CA LEU A 20 0.14 9.76 -8.41
C LEU A 20 -0.84 9.07 -9.36
N ASP A 21 -1.59 9.82 -10.17
CA ASP A 21 -2.45 9.24 -11.20
C ASP A 21 -1.63 8.40 -12.20
N GLU A 22 -0.38 8.80 -12.48
CA GLU A 22 0.51 8.05 -13.38
C GLU A 22 0.81 6.67 -12.83
N ALA A 23 1.19 6.58 -11.55
CA ALA A 23 1.44 5.30 -10.87
C ALA A 23 0.17 4.45 -10.80
N TRP A 24 -0.99 5.08 -10.61
CA TRP A 24 -2.27 4.40 -10.54
C TRP A 24 -2.68 3.79 -11.89
N MET A 25 -2.52 4.54 -12.98
CA MET A 25 -2.75 4.03 -14.33
C MET A 25 -1.76 2.92 -14.71
N GLU A 26 -0.49 3.06 -14.34
CA GLU A 26 0.50 1.99 -14.56
C GLU A 26 0.18 0.71 -13.80
N PHE A 27 -0.38 0.82 -12.59
CA PHE A 27 -0.86 -0.35 -11.86
C PHE A 27 -2.04 -1.04 -12.57
N PHE A 28 -3.00 -0.28 -13.11
CA PHE A 28 -4.05 -0.88 -13.93
C PHE A 28 -3.49 -1.58 -15.18
N ASP A 29 -2.54 -0.95 -15.88
CA ASP A 29 -1.86 -1.56 -17.03
C ASP A 29 -1.04 -2.81 -16.64
N LEU A 30 -0.56 -2.88 -15.40
CA LEU A 30 0.09 -4.07 -14.87
C LEU A 30 -0.92 -5.20 -14.66
N THR A 31 -2.13 -4.89 -14.17
CA THR A 31 -3.15 -5.90 -13.85
C THR A 31 -3.68 -6.65 -15.08
N VAL A 32 -3.61 -6.04 -16.26
CA VAL A 32 -3.97 -6.67 -17.54
C VAL A 32 -2.84 -7.52 -18.15
N HIS A 33 -1.64 -7.53 -17.55
CA HIS A 33 -0.55 -8.37 -18.05
C HIS A 33 -0.88 -9.86 -17.84
N PRO A 34 -0.73 -10.73 -18.86
CA PRO A 34 -1.23 -12.11 -18.83
C PRO A 34 -0.62 -12.99 -17.71
N ASP A 35 0.58 -12.65 -17.27
CA ASP A 35 1.28 -13.37 -16.20
C ASP A 35 1.09 -12.76 -14.81
N PHE A 36 0.48 -11.58 -14.71
CA PHE A 36 0.40 -10.87 -13.43
C PHE A 36 -0.39 -11.67 -12.38
N MET A 37 -1.61 -12.07 -12.73
CA MET A 37 -2.44 -12.88 -11.83
C MET A 37 -1.86 -14.27 -11.60
N LYS A 38 -1.20 -14.87 -12.61
CA LYS A 38 -0.57 -16.20 -12.47
C LYS A 38 0.60 -16.21 -11.50
N GLN A 39 1.33 -15.10 -11.42
CA GLN A 39 2.48 -14.95 -10.53
C GLN A 39 2.13 -14.31 -9.18
N SER A 40 0.90 -13.82 -9.02
CA SER A 40 0.41 -13.20 -7.79
C SER A 40 -0.12 -14.26 -6.82
N VAL A 41 0.58 -14.48 -5.71
CA VAL A 41 0.25 -15.50 -4.71
C VAL A 41 -0.10 -14.86 -3.36
N PRO A 42 -1.09 -15.39 -2.61
CA PRO A 42 -1.36 -14.93 -1.26
C PRO A 42 -0.11 -14.98 -0.39
N CYS A 43 0.10 -13.93 0.40
CA CYS A 43 1.27 -13.76 1.24
C CYS A 43 0.87 -13.07 2.56
N GLN A 44 1.74 -13.18 3.55
CA GLN A 44 1.63 -12.45 4.80
C GLN A 44 2.88 -11.58 4.91
N LEU A 45 2.67 -10.30 5.22
CA LEU A 45 3.74 -9.38 5.59
C LEU A 45 3.30 -8.67 6.87
N GLU A 46 3.93 -9.03 7.98
CA GLU A 46 3.48 -8.71 9.34
C GLU A 46 3.30 -7.19 9.53
N ASN A 47 4.29 -6.41 9.12
CA ASN A 47 4.27 -4.96 9.27
C ASN A 47 3.30 -4.26 8.29
N LEU A 48 3.00 -4.88 7.15
CA LEU A 48 2.18 -4.24 6.12
C LEU A 48 0.74 -4.06 6.56
N HIS A 49 0.17 -5.01 7.31
CA HIS A 49 -1.17 -4.84 7.88
C HIS A 49 -1.26 -3.63 8.80
N PHE A 50 -0.25 -3.44 9.65
CA PHE A 50 -0.18 -2.27 10.55
C PHE A 50 -0.07 -0.97 9.76
N ILE A 51 0.82 -0.92 8.76
CA ILE A 51 1.01 0.26 7.89
C ILE A 51 -0.32 0.63 7.20
N LEU A 52 -1.01 -0.36 6.62
CA LEU A 52 -2.27 -0.13 5.94
C LEU A 52 -3.35 0.36 6.92
N ASP A 53 -3.46 -0.20 8.12
CA ASP A 53 -4.40 0.27 9.14
C ASP A 53 -4.16 1.75 9.52
N GLN A 54 -2.90 2.16 9.67
CA GLN A 54 -2.54 3.56 9.92
C GLN A 54 -2.92 4.47 8.74
N ILE A 55 -2.72 4.02 7.51
CA ILE A 55 -3.14 4.77 6.31
C ILE A 55 -4.65 4.94 6.31
N GLY A 56 -5.42 3.86 6.54
CA GLY A 56 -6.88 3.91 6.60
C GLY A 56 -7.41 4.91 7.64
N LYS A 57 -6.80 4.92 8.83
CA LYS A 57 -7.11 5.90 9.89
C LYS A 57 -6.77 7.33 9.49
N SER A 58 -5.65 7.54 8.79
CA SER A 58 -5.20 8.88 8.39
C SER A 58 -6.04 9.50 7.26
N VAL A 59 -6.58 8.68 6.36
CA VAL A 59 -7.35 9.13 5.19
C VAL A 59 -8.83 9.37 5.55
N MET A 60 -9.36 8.66 6.55
CA MET A 60 -10.75 8.83 6.96
C MET A 60 -10.93 9.97 7.99
N PRO A 61 -11.89 10.88 7.79
CA PRO A 61 -12.22 11.90 8.78
C PRO A 61 -12.53 11.28 10.15
N GLY A 62 -11.89 11.80 11.20
CA GLY A 62 -12.10 11.35 12.58
C GLY A 62 -11.47 10.00 12.94
N GLY A 63 -10.60 9.41 12.08
CA GLY A 63 -9.86 8.20 12.42
C GLY A 63 -10.71 6.92 12.49
N ALA A 64 -11.98 6.98 12.08
CA ALA A 64 -12.92 5.86 12.14
C ALA A 64 -12.70 4.80 11.02
N GLY A 65 -11.70 5.00 10.16
CA GLY A 65 -11.35 4.05 9.10
C GLY A 65 -10.74 2.78 9.68
N LYS A 66 -11.54 1.71 9.78
CA LYS A 66 -11.00 0.36 9.97
C LYS A 66 -10.62 -0.18 8.60
N LEU A 67 -9.36 -0.55 8.44
CA LEU A 67 -8.93 -1.17 7.20
C LEU A 67 -9.37 -2.64 7.19
N ARG A 68 -10.33 -2.99 6.35
CA ARG A 68 -10.61 -4.40 6.07
C ARG A 68 -9.63 -4.85 5.00
N ALA A 69 -8.52 -5.43 5.42
CA ALA A 69 -7.52 -5.94 4.48
C ALA A 69 -8.06 -7.19 3.78
N ALA A 70 -8.17 -7.12 2.45
CA ALA A 70 -8.29 -8.29 1.60
C ALA A 70 -6.95 -9.07 1.66
N PRO A 71 -6.88 -10.34 1.18
CA PRO A 71 -5.62 -11.07 1.16
C PRO A 71 -4.51 -10.25 0.50
N ILE A 72 -3.41 -10.06 1.22
CA ILE A 72 -2.19 -9.48 0.67
C ILE A 72 -1.63 -10.45 -0.35
N VAL A 73 -1.30 -9.95 -1.54
CA VAL A 73 -0.79 -10.76 -2.63
C VAL A 73 0.60 -10.27 -3.01
N ARG A 74 1.50 -11.21 -3.26
CA ARG A 74 2.88 -10.93 -3.68
C ARG A 74 3.12 -11.48 -5.07
N CYS A 75 3.75 -10.70 -5.96
CA CYS A 75 4.21 -11.24 -7.23
C CYS A 75 5.48 -12.07 -7.00
N LYS A 76 5.43 -13.36 -7.38
CA LYS A 76 6.48 -14.35 -7.13
C LYS A 76 7.85 -13.87 -7.64
N GLY A 77 8.88 -13.99 -6.79
CA GLY A 77 10.25 -13.59 -7.14
C GLY A 77 10.49 -12.08 -7.15
N THR A 78 9.57 -11.28 -6.61
CA THR A 78 9.71 -9.82 -6.47
C THR A 78 9.34 -9.39 -5.07
N ASP A 79 9.68 -8.17 -4.68
CA ASP A 79 9.23 -7.55 -3.42
C ASP A 79 8.01 -6.64 -3.62
N PHE A 80 7.22 -6.94 -4.67
CA PHE A 80 6.00 -6.22 -5.00
C PHE A 80 4.77 -6.91 -4.37
N TYR A 81 4.09 -6.17 -3.52
CA TYR A 81 2.88 -6.54 -2.79
C TYR A 81 1.72 -5.66 -3.25
N HIS A 82 0.55 -6.25 -3.39
CA HIS A 82 -0.68 -5.54 -3.75
C HIS A 82 -1.89 -6.25 -3.17
N GLY A 83 -3.02 -5.56 -3.17
CA GLY A 83 -4.28 -6.13 -2.72
C GLY A 83 -5.37 -5.09 -2.64
N ALA A 84 -6.58 -5.58 -2.44
CA ALA A 84 -7.70 -4.71 -2.14
C ALA A 84 -7.64 -4.25 -0.68
N LEU A 85 -8.17 -3.07 -0.45
CA LEU A 85 -8.39 -2.51 0.87
C LEU A 85 -9.77 -1.86 0.91
N GLU A 86 -10.24 -1.60 2.12
CA GLU A 86 -11.51 -0.94 2.36
C GLU A 86 -11.33 -0.13 3.64
N ALA A 87 -11.67 1.17 3.61
CA ALA A 87 -11.70 2.01 4.80
C ALA A 87 -13.08 2.65 4.94
N GLY A 88 -13.83 2.23 5.97
CA GLY A 88 -15.26 2.52 6.03
C GLY A 88 -15.97 1.94 4.81
N ASP A 89 -16.78 2.73 4.12
CA ASP A 89 -17.49 2.31 2.89
C ASP A 89 -16.73 2.65 1.59
N LYS A 90 -15.43 3.01 1.69
CA LYS A 90 -14.59 3.33 0.53
C LYS A 90 -13.75 2.12 0.12
N PRO A 91 -14.08 1.41 -0.97
CA PRO A 91 -13.22 0.37 -1.52
C PRO A 91 -11.95 0.98 -2.12
N GLY A 92 -10.88 0.21 -2.16
CA GLY A 92 -9.61 0.67 -2.69
C GLY A 92 -8.63 -0.46 -2.96
N ALA A 93 -7.42 -0.07 -3.32
CA ALA A 93 -6.29 -0.99 -3.45
C ALA A 93 -5.00 -0.35 -2.94
N PHE A 94 -4.04 -1.20 -2.60
CA PHE A 94 -2.68 -0.76 -2.33
C PHE A 94 -1.68 -1.44 -3.27
N ILE A 95 -0.54 -0.77 -3.39
CA ILE A 95 0.70 -1.28 -3.94
C ILE A 95 1.82 -0.96 -2.97
N TYR A 96 2.74 -1.90 -2.77
CA TYR A 96 3.86 -1.76 -1.84
C TYR A 96 5.09 -2.48 -2.38
N PHE A 97 6.23 -1.82 -2.29
CA PHE A 97 7.54 -2.32 -2.69
C PHE A 97 8.41 -2.41 -1.44
N ASP A 98 8.55 -3.63 -0.91
CA ASP A 98 9.23 -3.85 0.37
C ASP A 98 10.73 -3.53 0.31
N ASP A 99 11.36 -3.80 -0.84
CA ASP A 99 12.77 -3.48 -1.09
C ASP A 99 13.07 -1.98 -1.05
N ALA A 100 12.08 -1.15 -1.36
CA ALA A 100 12.21 0.31 -1.36
C ALA A 100 11.50 0.98 -0.17
N GLY A 101 10.76 0.21 0.66
CA GLY A 101 9.96 0.74 1.75
C GLY A 101 8.96 1.80 1.29
N VAL A 102 8.41 1.68 0.07
CA VAL A 102 7.49 2.68 -0.51
C VAL A 102 6.22 2.00 -1.02
N GLY A 103 5.10 2.69 -0.87
CA GLY A 103 3.84 2.21 -1.41
C GLY A 103 2.89 3.34 -1.76
N MET A 104 1.76 2.95 -2.33
CA MET A 104 0.65 3.84 -2.63
C MET A 104 -0.65 3.13 -2.29
N ALA A 105 -1.61 3.86 -1.74
CA ALA A 105 -2.97 3.40 -1.55
C ALA A 105 -3.93 4.33 -2.29
N ALA A 106 -4.94 3.72 -2.89
CA ALA A 106 -5.99 4.41 -3.63
C ALA A 106 -7.34 4.04 -3.04
N PHE A 107 -8.14 5.05 -2.68
CA PHE A 107 -9.50 4.89 -2.18
C PHE A 107 -10.47 5.47 -3.20
N VAL A 108 -11.37 4.62 -3.69
CA VAL A 108 -12.38 4.98 -4.67
C VAL A 108 -13.62 5.46 -3.92
N ALA A 109 -14.00 6.71 -4.15
CA ALA A 109 -15.30 7.22 -3.73
C ALA A 109 -16.27 7.12 -4.92
N TYR A 110 -17.36 6.35 -4.76
CA TYR A 110 -18.39 6.26 -5.80
C TYR A 110 -18.94 7.64 -6.15
N GLY A 111 -18.79 8.06 -7.42
CA GLY A 111 -19.27 9.36 -7.90
C GLY A 111 -18.39 10.57 -7.53
N ALA A 112 -17.22 10.37 -6.93
CA ALA A 112 -16.28 11.43 -6.56
C ALA A 112 -14.83 11.09 -6.96
N LYS A 113 -13.90 12.00 -6.65
CA LYS A 113 -12.47 11.88 -6.98
C LYS A 113 -11.84 10.72 -6.21
N THR A 114 -11.04 9.89 -6.87
CA THR A 114 -10.19 8.88 -6.22
C THR A 114 -9.14 9.58 -5.36
N GLU A 115 -9.05 9.18 -4.10
CA GLU A 115 -8.03 9.66 -3.18
C GLU A 115 -6.79 8.78 -3.31
N LEU A 116 -5.68 9.36 -3.75
CA LEU A 116 -4.39 8.69 -3.89
C LEU A 116 -3.43 9.20 -2.81
N CYS A 117 -2.76 8.28 -2.13
CA CYS A 117 -1.71 8.63 -1.18
C CYS A 117 -0.48 7.76 -1.40
N ARG A 118 0.70 8.40 -1.38
CA ARG A 118 1.99 7.70 -1.33
C ARG A 118 2.42 7.64 0.13
N PHE A 119 2.92 6.48 0.54
CA PHE A 119 3.45 6.26 1.89
C PHE A 119 4.85 5.67 1.82
N THR A 120 5.60 5.87 2.89
CA THR A 120 6.90 5.25 3.11
C THR A 120 6.86 4.49 4.42
N ALA A 121 7.47 3.31 4.43
CA ALA A 121 7.63 2.46 5.58
C ALA A 121 9.13 2.28 5.81
N THR A 122 9.59 2.65 6.99
CA THR A 122 10.99 2.48 7.37
C THR A 122 11.03 1.85 8.75
N LEU A 123 11.76 0.74 8.87
CA LEU A 123 12.06 0.16 10.17
C LEU A 123 13.10 1.03 10.86
N VAL A 124 12.73 1.62 12.00
CA VAL A 124 13.68 2.42 12.78
C VAL A 124 14.17 1.60 13.97
N ASN A 125 15.38 1.05 13.85
CA ASN A 125 16.06 0.38 14.94
C ASN A 125 16.82 1.41 15.78
N SER A 126 16.11 2.11 16.66
CA SER A 126 16.73 3.08 17.57
C SER A 126 16.20 2.88 18.99
N PRO A 127 17.07 2.76 20.00
CA PRO A 127 16.66 2.75 21.41
C PRO A 127 16.06 4.10 21.86
N HIS A 128 16.04 5.10 20.97
CA HIS A 128 15.50 6.44 21.20
C HIS A 128 14.24 6.73 20.38
N CYS A 129 13.72 5.75 19.64
CA CYS A 129 12.47 5.94 18.91
C CYS A 129 11.28 5.80 19.84
N PHE A 130 10.68 6.95 20.15
CA PHE A 130 9.42 7.04 20.88
C PHE A 130 8.27 6.95 19.87
N VAL A 131 7.49 5.87 19.94
CA VAL A 131 6.17 5.80 19.29
C VAL A 131 5.13 6.21 20.34
N PRO A 132 4.43 7.34 20.16
CA PRO A 132 3.35 7.72 21.08
C PRO A 132 2.30 6.61 21.10
N ALA A 133 1.98 6.11 22.27
CA ALA A 133 0.91 5.12 22.41
C ALA A 133 -0.42 5.76 21.98
N ALA A 134 -1.13 5.11 21.08
CA ALA A 134 -2.53 5.41 20.86
C ALA A 134 -3.31 4.95 22.10
N ASP A 135 -4.05 5.87 22.70
CA ASP A 135 -5.15 5.60 23.63
C ASP A 135 -4.76 4.97 24.98
N GLY A 136 -3.96 5.69 25.78
CA GLY A 136 -3.83 5.44 27.22
C GLY A 136 -3.04 4.19 27.63
N SER A 137 -2.44 3.48 26.67
CA SER A 137 -1.44 2.45 26.98
C SER A 137 -0.07 3.09 27.26
N PRO A 138 0.75 2.53 28.17
CA PRO A 138 2.08 3.05 28.41
C PRO A 138 2.96 2.88 27.17
N ALA A 139 3.76 3.90 26.85
CA ALA A 139 4.75 3.83 25.79
C ALA A 139 5.76 2.71 26.10
N THR A 140 6.04 1.87 25.11
CA THR A 140 7.06 0.82 25.20
C THR A 140 8.33 1.28 24.50
N HIS A 141 9.47 1.07 25.16
CA HIS A 141 10.82 1.24 24.63
C HIS A 141 11.22 0.11 23.69
#